data_AF-A0A2E7D2W2-F1
#
_entry.id   AF-A0A2E7D2W2-F1
#
_cell.length_a   1.000
_cell.length_b   1.000
_cell.length_c   1.000
_cell.angle_alpha   90.00
_cell.angle_beta   90.00
_cell.angle_gamma   90.00
#
_symmetry.space_group_name_H-M   'P 1'
#
loop_
_entity.id
_entity.type
_entity.pdbx_description
1 polymer ?
#
loop_
_entity_poly.entity_id
_entity_poly.type
_entity_poly.pdbx_seq_one_letter_code
_entity_poly.pdbx_strand_id
1 'polypeptide(L)'
;MEVNGPGSVQGAFPVKPVQQTPETAQPTESQSITPQDEVEISSAGRMMETLNQSSELRAERLAQIKSEIESGTYETPDKLEAALERLLDEINSE
;
A
#
# COMPACT_ATOMS: atom_id res chain seq x y z
N MET A 1 -24.83 1.90 -64.17
CA MET A 1 -24.34 2.01 -62.78
C MET A 1 -23.02 2.75 -62.86
N GLU A 2 -23.07 4.08 -62.77
CA GLU A 2 -21.87 4.92 -62.74
C GLU A 2 -21.35 4.97 -61.31
N VAL A 3 -20.07 4.62 -61.14
CA VAL A 3 -19.36 4.70 -59.86
C VAL A 3 -18.42 5.88 -59.92
N ASN A 4 -18.77 6.96 -59.21
CA ASN A 4 -17.88 8.11 -59.05
C ASN A 4 -16.72 7.71 -58.14
N GLY A 5 -15.49 7.83 -58.65
CA GLY A 5 -14.25 7.58 -57.89
C GLY A 5 -14.03 8.60 -56.75
N PRO A 6 -13.16 8.28 -55.76
CA PRO A 6 -12.93 9.11 -54.60
C PRO A 6 -12.36 10.48 -54.99
N GLY A 7 -13.01 11.54 -54.52
CA GLY A 7 -12.65 12.93 -54.76
C GLY A 7 -11.25 13.29 -54.24
N SER A 8 -10.63 14.28 -54.90
CA SER A 8 -9.31 14.81 -54.55
C SER A 8 -9.30 15.39 -53.14
N VAL A 9 -8.44 14.85 -52.28
CA VAL A 9 -8.18 15.39 -50.93
C VAL A 9 -7.52 16.77 -51.05
N GLN A 10 -8.15 17.80 -50.47
CA GLN A 10 -7.54 19.13 -50.39
C GLN A 10 -6.21 19.07 -49.63
N GLY A 11 -5.20 19.72 -50.21
CA GLY A 11 -3.80 19.68 -49.75
C GLY A 11 -3.55 20.30 -48.37
N ALA A 12 -2.37 19.99 -47.83
CA ALA A 12 -1.90 20.41 -46.52
C ALA A 12 -1.94 21.94 -46.33
N PHE A 13 -2.52 22.38 -45.21
CA PHE A 13 -2.47 23.77 -44.78
C PHE A 13 -1.14 24.08 -44.08
N PRO A 14 -0.53 25.27 -44.28
CA PRO A 14 0.69 25.64 -43.57
C PRO A 14 0.41 25.93 -42.09
N VAL A 15 1.24 25.34 -41.22
CA VAL A 15 1.22 25.61 -39.77
C VAL A 15 1.96 26.93 -39.51
N LYS A 16 1.28 27.90 -38.90
CA LYS A 16 1.92 29.16 -38.47
C LYS A 16 2.85 28.89 -37.27
N PRO A 17 4.10 29.40 -37.27
CA PRO A 17 4.94 29.35 -36.09
C PRO A 17 4.35 30.25 -34.99
N VAL A 18 4.35 29.75 -33.75
CA VAL A 18 3.97 30.54 -32.58
C VAL A 18 5.09 31.54 -32.27
N GLN A 19 4.77 32.83 -32.32
CA GLN A 19 5.67 33.89 -31.90
C GLN A 19 5.70 33.89 -30.36
N GLN A 20 6.81 33.43 -29.76
CA GLN A 20 7.01 33.52 -28.32
C GLN A 20 7.34 34.97 -27.96
N THR A 21 6.41 35.67 -27.32
CA THR A 21 6.72 36.84 -26.50
C THR A 21 7.52 36.38 -25.28
N PRO A 22 8.58 37.09 -24.85
CA PRO A 22 9.30 36.77 -23.63
C PRO A 22 8.43 37.16 -22.43
N GLU A 23 7.55 36.25 -22.02
CA GLU A 23 6.86 36.35 -20.75
C GLU A 23 7.78 35.81 -19.66
N THR A 24 7.93 36.62 -18.62
CA THR A 24 8.81 36.42 -17.46
C THR A 24 8.67 35.00 -16.91
N ALA A 25 9.80 34.30 -16.77
CA ALA A 25 9.87 32.93 -16.29
C ALA A 25 9.17 32.79 -14.92
N GLN A 26 7.98 32.21 -14.93
CA GLN A 26 7.40 31.61 -13.73
C GLN A 26 8.01 30.20 -13.62
N PRO A 27 8.51 29.80 -12.44
CA PRO A 27 9.07 28.46 -12.30
C PRO A 27 7.93 27.47 -12.52
N THR A 28 7.97 26.75 -13.64
CA THR A 28 7.18 25.53 -13.80
C THR A 28 7.74 24.56 -12.77
N GLU A 29 7.07 24.47 -11.62
CA GLU A 29 7.26 23.36 -10.70
C GLU A 29 7.02 22.10 -11.51
N SER A 30 8.11 21.41 -11.84
CA SER A 30 8.06 20.07 -12.39
C SER A 30 7.39 19.20 -11.35
N GLN A 31 6.09 18.96 -11.51
CA GLN A 31 5.34 18.06 -10.65
C GLN A 31 5.98 16.68 -10.79
N SER A 32 6.82 16.33 -9.82
CA SER A 32 7.36 14.99 -9.68
C SER A 32 6.18 14.06 -9.41
N ILE A 33 5.84 13.26 -10.41
CA ILE A 33 4.83 12.20 -10.29
C ILE A 33 5.44 11.13 -9.39
N THR A 34 5.18 11.22 -8.09
CA THR A 34 5.54 10.16 -7.14
C THR A 34 4.61 8.97 -7.39
N PRO A 35 5.12 7.74 -7.50
CA PRO A 35 4.26 6.56 -7.55
C PRO A 35 3.44 6.51 -6.26
N GLN A 36 2.11 6.58 -6.39
CA GLN A 36 1.17 6.36 -5.31
C GLN A 36 0.80 4.88 -5.31
N ASP A 37 1.41 4.13 -4.40
CA ASP A 37 0.97 2.77 -4.10
C ASP A 37 -0.14 2.86 -3.04
N GLU A 38 -1.28 2.21 -3.28
CA GLU A 38 -2.43 2.22 -2.38
C GLU A 38 -2.76 0.79 -1.94
N VAL A 39 -2.81 0.57 -0.63
CA VAL A 39 -3.15 -0.72 -0.04
C VAL A 39 -4.62 -0.74 0.34
N GLU A 40 -5.42 -1.50 -0.40
CA GLU A 40 -6.83 -1.70 -0.12
C GLU A 40 -7.07 -2.90 0.80
N ILE A 41 -7.44 -2.64 2.05
CA ILE A 41 -7.83 -3.70 3.00
C ILE A 41 -9.28 -4.14 2.71
N SER A 42 -9.53 -5.44 2.61
CA SER A 42 -10.89 -5.94 2.40
C SER A 42 -11.85 -5.53 3.53
N SER A 43 -13.13 -5.32 3.20
CA SER A 43 -14.18 -5.04 4.20
C SER A 43 -14.27 -6.14 5.26
N ALA A 44 -14.09 -7.40 4.86
CA ALA A 44 -14.01 -8.55 5.77
C ALA A 44 -12.82 -8.44 6.75
N GLY A 45 -11.63 -8.06 6.27
CA GLY A 45 -10.46 -7.85 7.13
C GLY A 45 -10.68 -6.75 8.18
N ARG A 46 -11.31 -5.64 7.80
CA ARG A 46 -11.67 -4.56 8.72
C ARG A 46 -12.67 -5.02 9.80
N MET A 47 -13.63 -5.86 9.43
CA MET A 47 -14.59 -6.43 10.39
C MET A 47 -13.92 -7.42 11.34
N MET A 48 -13.02 -8.28 10.85
CA MET A 48 -12.26 -9.23 11.67
C MET A 48 -11.38 -8.52 12.71
N GLU A 49 -10.69 -7.44 12.32
CA GLU A 49 -9.92 -6.61 13.24
C GLU A 49 -10.79 -6.07 14.37
N THR A 50 -11.97 -5.55 14.04
CA THR A 50 -12.94 -5.02 15.03
C THR A 50 -13.41 -6.11 16.01
N LEU A 51 -13.60 -7.34 15.54
CA LEU A 51 -13.97 -8.48 16.39
C LEU A 51 -12.80 -8.93 17.29
N ASN A 52 -11.57 -8.87 16.77
CA ASN A 52 -10.35 -9.20 17.51
C ASN A 52 -10.00 -8.12 18.56
N GLN A 53 -10.64 -6.96 18.50
CA GLN A 53 -10.54 -5.89 19.50
C GLN A 53 -11.41 -6.11 20.74
N SER A 54 -11.99 -7.30 20.97
CA SER A 54 -12.60 -7.66 22.25
C SER A 54 -11.56 -7.58 23.39
N SER A 55 -11.41 -6.39 23.96
CA SER A 55 -10.24 -5.98 24.74
C SER A 55 -10.24 -6.53 26.16
N GLU A 56 -11.41 -6.92 26.68
CA GLU A 56 -11.56 -7.43 28.05
C GLU A 56 -10.84 -8.77 28.24
N LEU A 57 -11.04 -9.72 27.33
CA LEU A 57 -10.35 -11.02 27.37
C LEU A 57 -8.83 -10.87 27.22
N ARG A 58 -8.37 -9.87 26.46
CA ARG A 58 -6.94 -9.56 26.34
C ARG A 58 -6.40 -8.96 27.63
N ALA A 59 -7.13 -8.04 28.26
CA ALA A 59 -6.71 -7.40 29.51
C ALA A 59 -6.55 -8.40 30.65
N GLU A 60 -7.48 -9.34 30.80
CA GLU A 60 -7.42 -10.39 31.81
C GLU A 60 -6.24 -11.35 31.56
N ARG A 61 -6.06 -11.81 30.31
CA ARG A 61 -4.90 -12.63 29.94
C ARG A 61 -3.57 -11.90 30.18
N LEU A 62 -3.50 -10.61 29.86
CA LEU A 62 -2.30 -9.81 30.11
C LEU A 62 -2.01 -9.66 31.61
N ALA A 63 -3.03 -9.50 32.45
CA ALA A 63 -2.87 -9.44 33.89
C ALA A 63 -2.34 -10.77 34.45
N GLN A 64 -2.90 -11.90 34.00
CA GLN A 64 -2.42 -13.23 34.37
C GLN A 64 -0.96 -13.45 33.95
N ILE A 65 -0.63 -13.17 32.68
CA ILE A 65 0.73 -13.32 32.16
C ILE A 65 1.72 -12.47 32.96
N LYS A 66 1.36 -11.22 33.28
CA LYS A 66 2.20 -10.36 34.13
C LYS A 66 2.44 -10.98 35.50
N SER A 67 1.41 -11.51 36.14
CA SER A 67 1.54 -12.19 37.43
C SER A 67 2.44 -13.43 37.35
N GLU A 68 2.36 -14.21 36.26
CA GLU A 68 3.21 -15.38 36.04
C GLU A 68 4.68 -15.00 35.80
N ILE A 69 4.92 -13.85 35.16
CA ILE A 69 6.27 -13.31 34.94
C ILE A 69 6.86 -12.85 36.28
N GLU A 70 6.07 -12.12 37.09
CA GLU A 70 6.49 -11.67 38.42
C GLU A 70 6.77 -12.84 39.37
N SER A 71 5.99 -13.93 39.27
CA SER A 71 6.23 -15.15 40.04
C SER A 71 7.37 -16.02 39.49
N GLY A 72 7.95 -15.65 38.34
CA GLY A 72 8.99 -16.41 37.66
C GLY A 72 8.53 -17.77 37.11
N THR A 73 7.22 -18.00 37.01
CA THR A 73 6.64 -19.28 36.55
C THR A 73 6.22 -19.23 35.08
N TYR A 74 6.32 -18.06 34.45
CA TYR A 74 5.97 -17.88 33.05
C TYR A 74 6.88 -18.67 32.11
N GLU A 75 8.17 -18.73 32.40
CA GLU A 75 9.16 -19.43 31.57
C GLU A 75 9.23 -20.90 31.93
N THR A 76 8.59 -21.74 31.11
CA THR A 76 8.68 -23.19 31.20
C THR A 76 9.55 -23.72 30.05
N PRO A 77 10.20 -24.89 30.22
CA PRO A 77 10.96 -25.53 29.15
C PRO A 77 10.17 -25.66 27.84
N ASP A 78 8.90 -26.07 27.92
CA ASP A 78 8.03 -26.23 26.75
C ASP A 78 7.76 -24.91 26.02
N LYS A 79 7.54 -23.81 26.78
CA LYS A 79 7.33 -22.47 26.20
C LYS A 79 8.59 -21.95 25.54
N LEU A 80 9.76 -22.23 26.11
CA LEU A 80 11.05 -21.82 25.56
C LEU A 80 11.37 -22.58 24.26
N GLU A 81 11.15 -23.89 24.23
CA GLU A 81 11.32 -24.71 23.02
C GLU A 81 10.41 -24.23 21.89
N ALA A 82 9.12 -24.03 22.18
CA ALA A 82 8.16 -23.51 21.21
C ALA A 82 8.50 -22.09 20.73
N ALA A 83 9.04 -21.23 21.61
CA ALA A 83 9.49 -19.89 21.22
C ALA A 83 10.72 -19.95 20.30
N LEU A 84 11.65 -20.87 20.58
CA LEU A 84 12.85 -21.06 19.78
C LEU A 84 12.52 -21.60 18.38
N GLU A 85 11.62 -22.58 18.29
CA GLU A 85 11.14 -23.12 17.01
C GLU A 85 10.52 -22.03 16.15
N ARG A 86 9.63 -21.21 16.72
CA ARG A 86 8.99 -20.09 16.00
C ARG A 86 9.99 -19.05 15.54
N LEU A 87 10.98 -18.71 16.36
CA LEU A 87 12.04 -17.77 16.00
C LEU A 87 12.86 -18.30 14.83
N LEU A 88 13.22 -19.58 14.84
CA LEU A 88 13.95 -20.19 13.74
C LEU A 88 13.09 -20.25 12.46
N ASP A 89 11.79 -20.53 12.57
CA ASP A 89 10.86 -20.51 11.44
C ASP A 89 10.76 -19.11 10.82
N GLU A 90 10.68 -18.06 11.64
CA GLU A 90 10.66 -16.67 11.20
C GLU A 90 11.94 -16.28 10.45
N ILE A 91 13.12 -16.61 10.98
CA ILE A 91 14.42 -16.33 10.35
C ILE A 91 14.59 -17.07 9.01
N ASN A 92 14.07 -18.30 8.90
CA ASN A 92 14.16 -19.09 7.67
C ASN A 92 13.09 -18.74 6.63
N SER A 93 12.06 -17.98 7.02
CA SER A 93 10.97 -17.54 6.14
C SER A 93 11.27 -16.20 5.45
N GLU A 94 12.37 -15.54 5.80
CA GLU A 94 12.92 -14.34 5.12
C GLU A 94 13.81 -14.67 3.91
#